data_AF-A0A3M7N0R1-F1
#
_entry.id   AF-A0A3M7N0R1-F1
#
_cell.length_a   1.000
_cell.length_b   1.000
_cell.length_c   1.000
_cell.angle_alpha   90.00
_cell.angle_beta   90.00
_cell.angle_gamma   90.00
#
_symmetry.space_group_name_H-M   'P 1'
#
loop_
_entity.id
_entity.type
_entity.pdbx_description
1 polymer ?
#
loop_
_entity_poly.entity_id
_entity_poly.type
_entity_poly.pdbx_seq_one_letter_code
_entity_poly.pdbx_strand_id
1 'polypeptide(L)'
;MKPKKIHEVSNFASFVNDLSNRISERSGEPVALVDFGSGQNYLGRTLACPPYKKNVIAIEKKHHNVQGAQGKDIHAKLAKKSKTMRNKKEYKRRLAMSQGLPIHPLTTVDDHSVDVPSHVLEQLVLEQAQAPSHDGGSMTYIEHDISDAYDPHGFPMSKALEDFPLPDGGKGVRLNITARMLAVQAPYNWGREDSEMFFRRHFFRALLQRILHDKGVDKDKRAASVDDNNSVSKSSASAKDDVGSPLIVGSLRKSSFTSFKAYVRGALAKLSSDPIHGAFISEVASEITDEVIAEYECRYAPAKKNLSIIWTLMAFSAGVVESIIAVDRWLFLKQQDCVQDAWIQPLFDYEQSPRNLCVVAVKKEHEDGTKK
;
A
#
# COMPACT_ATOMS: atom_id res chain seq x y z
N MET A 1 12.89 2.96 -15.53
CA MET A 1 12.51 2.78 -14.11
C MET A 1 13.52 3.56 -13.26
N LYS A 2 13.20 3.97 -12.02
CA LYS A 2 14.21 4.54 -11.10
C LYS A 2 15.19 3.45 -10.65
N PRO A 3 16.44 3.76 -10.25
CA PRO A 3 17.45 2.76 -9.87
C PRO A 3 16.96 1.71 -8.87
N LYS A 4 16.37 2.14 -7.74
CA LYS A 4 15.74 1.24 -6.77
C LYS A 4 14.73 0.27 -7.39
N LYS A 5 13.88 0.75 -8.29
CA LYS A 5 12.86 -0.08 -8.93
C LYS A 5 13.47 -1.08 -9.91
N ILE A 6 14.58 -0.74 -10.57
CA ILE A 6 15.36 -1.66 -11.40
C ILE A 6 15.93 -2.77 -10.52
N HIS A 7 16.58 -2.42 -9.41
CA HIS A 7 17.14 -3.37 -8.44
C HIS A 7 16.09 -4.37 -7.94
N GLU A 8 14.94 -3.89 -7.46
CA GLU A 8 13.85 -4.75 -6.99
C GLU A 8 13.35 -5.70 -8.09
N VAL A 9 13.05 -5.16 -9.28
CA VAL A 9 12.46 -5.93 -10.38
C VAL A 9 13.44 -6.95 -10.95
N SER A 10 14.72 -6.58 -11.12
CA SER A 10 15.74 -7.47 -11.67
C SER A 10 16.03 -8.65 -10.75
N ASN A 11 16.25 -8.41 -9.45
CA ASN A 11 16.51 -9.48 -8.49
C ASN A 11 15.29 -10.38 -8.32
N PHE A 12 14.08 -9.80 -8.24
CA PHE A 12 12.88 -10.60 -8.07
C PHE A 12 12.55 -11.41 -9.33
N ALA A 13 12.73 -10.86 -10.53
CA ALA A 13 12.53 -11.60 -11.78
C ALA A 13 13.50 -12.78 -11.91
N SER A 14 14.78 -12.59 -11.56
CA SER A 14 15.76 -13.69 -11.54
C SER A 14 15.33 -14.77 -10.57
N PHE A 15 14.95 -14.40 -9.34
CA PHE A 15 14.49 -15.35 -8.33
C PHE A 15 13.27 -16.15 -8.79
N VAL A 16 12.24 -15.48 -9.31
CA VAL A 16 11.01 -16.13 -9.80
C VAL A 16 11.33 -17.05 -10.98
N ASN A 17 12.19 -16.62 -11.91
CA ASN A 17 12.63 -17.46 -13.01
C ASN A 17 13.27 -18.77 -12.51
N ASP A 18 14.26 -18.67 -11.63
CA ASP A 18 15.01 -19.83 -11.15
C ASP A 18 14.14 -20.76 -10.30
N LEU A 19 13.27 -20.19 -9.46
CA LEU A 19 12.31 -20.96 -8.68
C LEU A 19 11.32 -21.69 -9.59
N SER A 20 10.76 -21.00 -10.60
CA SER A 20 9.82 -21.60 -11.54
C SER A 20 10.46 -22.73 -12.35
N ASN A 21 11.72 -22.58 -12.76
CA ASN A 21 12.45 -23.63 -13.47
C ASN A 21 12.65 -24.87 -12.59
N ARG A 22 13.12 -24.69 -11.34
CA ARG A 22 13.30 -25.81 -10.40
C ARG A 22 12.00 -26.55 -10.10
N ILE A 23 10.88 -25.82 -9.95
CA ILE A 23 9.56 -26.44 -9.73
C ILE A 23 9.12 -27.20 -10.98
N SER A 24 9.32 -26.61 -12.17
CA SER A 24 8.96 -27.24 -13.44
C SER A 24 9.78 -28.51 -13.71
N GLU A 25 11.08 -28.48 -13.43
CA GLU A 25 11.97 -29.63 -13.54
C GLU A 25 11.58 -30.76 -12.58
N ARG A 26 11.19 -30.41 -11.35
CA ARG A 26 10.79 -31.39 -10.33
C ARG A 26 9.43 -32.01 -10.62
N SER A 27 8.45 -31.20 -11.02
CA SER A 27 7.09 -31.65 -11.30
C SER A 27 6.93 -32.31 -12.68
N GLY A 28 7.85 -32.04 -13.62
CA GLY A 28 7.72 -32.46 -15.01
C GLY A 28 6.68 -31.65 -15.80
N GLU A 29 6.09 -30.61 -15.20
CA GLU A 29 5.03 -29.80 -15.80
C GLU A 29 5.45 -28.33 -15.94
N PRO A 30 4.96 -27.61 -16.98
CA PRO A 30 5.22 -26.19 -17.11
C PRO A 30 4.50 -25.40 -15.99
N VAL A 31 5.23 -24.46 -15.37
CA VAL A 31 4.68 -23.59 -14.33
C VAL A 31 4.12 -22.31 -14.93
N ALA A 32 2.83 -22.04 -14.72
CA ALA A 32 2.22 -20.76 -15.02
C ALA A 32 2.55 -19.73 -13.93
N LEU A 33 2.90 -18.49 -14.32
CA LEU A 33 3.16 -17.41 -13.37
C LEU A 33 1.93 -16.51 -13.24
N VAL A 34 1.47 -16.29 -12.01
CA VAL A 34 0.34 -15.41 -11.70
C VAL A 34 0.78 -14.33 -10.72
N ASP A 35 0.59 -13.06 -11.09
CA ASP A 35 0.97 -11.88 -10.30
C ASP A 35 -0.28 -11.16 -9.77
N PHE A 36 -0.56 -11.33 -8.47
CA PHE A 36 -1.68 -10.70 -7.79
C PHE A 36 -1.33 -9.29 -7.30
N GLY A 37 -2.14 -8.31 -7.67
CA GLY A 37 -1.85 -6.90 -7.36
C GLY A 37 -0.71 -6.36 -8.22
N SER A 38 -0.66 -6.80 -9.48
CA SER A 38 0.40 -6.49 -10.44
C SER A 38 0.64 -4.99 -10.66
N GLY A 39 -0.35 -4.12 -10.38
CA GLY A 39 -0.24 -2.68 -10.44
C GLY A 39 0.18 -2.19 -11.82
N GLN A 40 1.37 -1.59 -11.93
CA GLN A 40 1.92 -1.15 -13.21
C GLN A 40 2.68 -2.26 -13.98
N ASN A 41 2.68 -3.48 -13.45
CA ASN A 41 3.22 -4.70 -14.03
C ASN A 41 4.67 -4.56 -14.52
N TYR A 42 5.58 -4.09 -13.65
CA TYR A 42 7.01 -4.05 -14.00
C TYR A 42 7.65 -5.43 -13.95
N LEU A 43 7.32 -6.23 -12.92
CA LEU A 43 7.84 -7.58 -12.73
C LEU A 43 7.39 -8.51 -13.87
N GLY A 44 6.09 -8.59 -14.12
CA GLY A 44 5.57 -9.44 -15.19
C GLY A 44 6.16 -9.08 -16.55
N ARG A 45 6.25 -7.79 -16.90
CA ARG A 45 6.90 -7.37 -18.16
C ARG A 45 8.36 -7.81 -18.23
N THR A 46 9.12 -7.69 -17.14
CA THR A 46 10.51 -8.16 -17.10
C THR A 46 10.59 -9.67 -17.31
N LEU A 47 9.70 -10.44 -16.66
CA LEU A 47 9.62 -11.90 -16.81
C LEU A 47 9.19 -12.33 -18.23
N ALA A 48 8.31 -11.59 -18.90
CA ALA A 48 7.87 -11.91 -20.26
C ALA A 48 8.90 -11.56 -21.35
N CYS A 49 9.78 -10.59 -21.10
CA CYS A 49 10.85 -10.21 -22.02
C CYS A 49 12.10 -11.12 -21.90
N PRO A 50 13.02 -11.11 -22.89
CA PRO A 50 14.34 -11.70 -22.73
C PRO A 50 15.08 -11.13 -21.51
N PRO A 51 15.84 -11.95 -20.77
CA PRO A 51 16.17 -13.35 -21.09
C PRO A 51 15.14 -14.39 -20.64
N TYR A 52 14.13 -14.02 -19.84
CA TYR A 52 13.29 -14.99 -19.11
C TYR A 52 12.16 -15.61 -19.95
N LYS A 53 11.56 -14.83 -20.86
CA LYS A 53 10.51 -15.30 -21.80
C LYS A 53 9.37 -16.11 -21.15
N LYS A 54 8.91 -15.72 -19.96
CA LYS A 54 7.84 -16.41 -19.21
C LYS A 54 6.45 -15.97 -19.65
N ASN A 55 5.47 -16.84 -19.44
CA ASN A 55 4.05 -16.52 -19.59
C ASN A 55 3.51 -16.06 -18.23
N VAL A 56 3.00 -14.82 -18.18
CA VAL A 56 2.56 -14.19 -16.93
C VAL A 56 1.10 -13.75 -17.03
N ILE A 57 0.32 -14.11 -16.02
CA ILE A 57 -1.06 -13.67 -15.81
C ILE A 57 -1.03 -12.59 -14.72
N ALA A 58 -1.31 -11.35 -15.09
CA ALA A 58 -1.33 -10.19 -14.20
C ALA A 58 -2.76 -9.91 -13.74
N ILE A 59 -3.03 -10.11 -12.46
CA ILE A 59 -4.33 -9.85 -11.83
C ILE A 59 -4.28 -8.49 -11.12
N GLU A 60 -5.21 -7.60 -11.43
CA GLU A 60 -5.27 -6.25 -10.85
C GLU A 60 -6.70 -5.75 -10.76
N LYS A 61 -7.08 -5.21 -9.60
CA LYS A 61 -8.45 -4.73 -9.37
C LYS A 61 -8.74 -3.33 -9.91
N LYS A 62 -7.71 -2.49 -10.07
CA LYS A 62 -7.90 -1.09 -10.49
C LYS A 62 -7.73 -0.98 -12.00
N HIS A 63 -8.83 -0.72 -12.71
CA HIS A 63 -8.84 -0.48 -14.15
C HIS A 63 -7.72 0.45 -14.67
N HIS A 64 -7.49 1.58 -14.01
CA HIS A 64 -6.48 2.55 -14.45
C HIS A 64 -5.03 2.02 -14.36
N ASN A 65 -4.76 1.08 -13.45
CA ASN A 65 -3.47 0.42 -13.36
C ASN A 65 -3.27 -0.51 -14.56
N VAL A 66 -4.30 -1.31 -14.90
CA VAL A 66 -4.30 -2.21 -16.05
C VAL A 66 -4.07 -1.44 -17.35
N GLN A 67 -4.83 -0.37 -17.61
CA GLN A 67 -4.65 0.46 -18.80
C GLN A 67 -3.23 1.05 -18.88
N GLY A 68 -2.71 1.54 -17.74
CA GLY A 68 -1.36 2.08 -17.64
C GLY A 68 -0.26 1.04 -17.88
N ALA A 69 -0.50 -0.22 -17.53
CA ALA A 69 0.39 -1.34 -17.77
C ALA A 69 0.38 -1.77 -19.25
N GLN A 70 -0.81 -1.95 -19.83
CA GLN A 70 -0.99 -2.29 -21.25
C GLN A 70 -0.35 -1.27 -22.19
N GLY A 71 -0.45 0.03 -21.87
CA GLY A 71 0.24 1.08 -22.62
C GLY A 71 1.76 0.91 -22.64
N LYS A 72 2.35 0.35 -21.57
CA LYS A 72 3.79 0.09 -21.45
C LYS A 72 4.21 -1.21 -22.14
N ASP A 73 3.32 -2.17 -22.32
CA ASP A 73 3.60 -3.42 -23.07
C ASP A 73 3.90 -3.15 -24.54
N ILE A 74 3.25 -2.13 -25.11
CA ILE A 74 3.55 -1.64 -26.47
C ILE A 74 5.01 -1.21 -26.58
N HIS A 75 5.53 -0.50 -25.57
CA HIS A 75 6.92 -0.07 -25.54
C HIS A 75 7.88 -1.25 -25.31
N ALA A 76 7.43 -2.28 -24.59
CA ALA A 76 8.18 -3.52 -24.37
C ALA A 76 8.08 -4.51 -25.55
N LYS A 77 7.36 -4.18 -26.62
CA LYS A 77 7.07 -5.03 -27.78
C LYS A 77 6.33 -6.33 -27.44
N LEU A 78 5.67 -6.39 -26.29
CA LEU A 78 4.81 -7.50 -25.88
C LEU A 78 3.39 -7.38 -26.45
N ALA A 79 2.98 -6.15 -26.82
CA ALA A 79 1.69 -5.89 -27.47
C ALA A 79 1.87 -5.04 -28.73
N LYS A 80 1.07 -5.32 -29.77
CA LYS A 80 1.04 -4.49 -30.98
C LYS A 80 0.25 -3.21 -30.71
N LYS A 81 0.80 -2.06 -31.12
CA LYS A 81 0.05 -0.80 -31.09
C LYS A 81 -1.10 -0.85 -32.09
N SER A 82 -2.34 -0.85 -31.61
CA SER A 82 -3.50 -0.65 -32.49
C SER A 82 -3.40 0.74 -33.13
N LYS A 83 -3.33 0.80 -34.46
CA LYS A 83 -3.38 2.07 -35.22
C LYS A 83 -4.82 2.56 -35.25
N THR A 84 -5.25 3.30 -34.24
CA THR A 84 -6.54 4.00 -34.30
C THR A 84 -6.42 5.19 -35.26
N MET A 85 -6.89 5.01 -36.50
CA MET A 85 -7.08 6.11 -37.43
C MET A 85 -8.26 6.95 -36.94
N ARG A 86 -7.99 8.17 -36.47
CA ARG A 86 -9.02 9.07 -35.94
C ARG A 86 -8.91 10.45 -36.54
N ASN A 87 -10.03 10.98 -37.01
CA ASN A 87 -10.10 12.39 -37.42
C ASN A 87 -9.89 13.29 -36.20
N LYS A 88 -8.71 13.91 -36.13
CA LYS A 88 -8.23 14.69 -34.97
C LYS A 88 -9.16 15.85 -34.60
N LYS A 89 -9.86 16.43 -35.59
CA LYS A 89 -10.76 17.58 -35.40
C LYS A 89 -12.07 17.15 -34.74
N GLU A 90 -12.61 16.01 -35.16
CA GLU A 90 -13.85 15.46 -34.63
C GLU A 90 -13.66 14.84 -33.24
N TYR A 91 -12.50 14.21 -32.99
CA TYR A 91 -12.16 13.70 -31.67
C TYR A 91 -12.08 14.80 -30.61
N LYS A 92 -11.37 15.89 -30.91
CA LYS A 92 -11.29 17.06 -30.02
C LYS A 92 -12.68 17.66 -29.76
N ARG A 93 -13.55 17.67 -30.78
CA ARG A 93 -14.94 18.14 -30.65
C ARG A 93 -15.76 17.25 -29.69
N ARG A 94 -15.66 15.92 -29.83
CA ARG A 94 -16.32 14.96 -28.91
C ARG A 94 -15.79 15.03 -27.48
N LEU A 95 -14.49 15.21 -27.29
CA LEU A 95 -13.87 15.31 -25.97
C LEU A 95 -14.30 16.58 -25.21
N ALA A 96 -14.52 17.68 -25.95
CA ALA A 96 -15.06 18.92 -25.40
C ALA A 96 -16.55 18.81 -25.02
N MET A 97 -17.31 17.96 -25.71
CA MET A 97 -18.73 17.72 -25.41
C MET A 97 -18.98 16.75 -24.24
N SER A 98 -18.05 15.82 -23.95
CA SER A 98 -18.21 14.82 -22.88
C SER A 98 -17.98 15.34 -21.45
N GLN A 99 -17.65 16.61 -21.25
CA GLN A 99 -17.43 17.21 -19.93
C GLN A 99 -18.73 17.69 -19.23
N GLY A 100 -19.92 17.28 -19.71
CA GLY A 100 -21.18 17.91 -19.31
C GLY A 100 -22.38 16.98 -19.02
N LEU A 101 -22.19 15.74 -18.56
CA LEU A 101 -23.33 14.89 -18.11
C LEU A 101 -23.00 14.13 -16.80
N PRO A 102 -23.97 13.97 -15.86
CA PRO A 102 -23.78 13.24 -14.60
C PRO A 102 -23.73 11.72 -14.81
N ILE A 103 -22.96 11.04 -13.97
CA ILE A 103 -22.89 9.57 -13.89
C ILE A 103 -24.08 9.09 -13.04
N HIS A 104 -24.93 8.22 -13.57
CA HIS A 104 -25.96 7.52 -12.79
C HIS A 104 -25.33 6.44 -11.89
N PRO A 105 -25.84 6.22 -10.67
CA PRO A 105 -25.32 5.19 -9.77
C PRO A 105 -25.69 3.79 -10.28
N LEU A 106 -24.72 2.87 -10.28
CA LEU A 106 -25.03 1.45 -10.42
C LEU A 106 -25.67 0.93 -9.14
N THR A 107 -26.81 0.27 -9.31
CA THR A 107 -27.56 -0.49 -8.31
C THR A 107 -26.79 -1.70 -7.81
N THR A 108 -27.04 -2.01 -6.54
CA THR A 108 -26.62 -3.17 -5.74
C THR A 108 -26.75 -4.50 -6.49
N VAL A 109 -25.71 -5.34 -6.40
CA VAL A 109 -25.75 -6.76 -6.76
C VAL A 109 -25.39 -7.57 -5.53
N ASP A 110 -26.25 -8.54 -5.23
CA ASP A 110 -26.23 -9.39 -4.06
C ASP A 110 -25.01 -10.33 -3.99
N ASP A 111 -24.66 -10.59 -2.75
CA ASP A 111 -23.59 -11.41 -2.19
C ASP A 111 -23.84 -12.91 -2.42
N HIS A 112 -23.01 -13.54 -3.25
CA HIS A 112 -22.80 -14.98 -3.23
C HIS A 112 -21.31 -15.30 -3.47
N SER A 113 -20.67 -15.78 -2.40
CA SER A 113 -19.32 -16.35 -2.35
C SER A 113 -19.14 -17.53 -3.31
N VAL A 114 -18.09 -17.54 -4.15
CA VAL A 114 -17.62 -18.78 -4.80
C VAL A 114 -16.11 -18.72 -5.05
N ASP A 115 -15.44 -19.85 -4.77
CA ASP A 115 -14.08 -20.19 -5.23
C ASP A 115 -13.86 -19.84 -6.71
N VAL A 116 -12.60 -19.55 -7.08
CA VAL A 116 -12.19 -19.35 -8.48
C VAL A 116 -12.67 -20.56 -9.30
N PRO A 117 -13.68 -20.39 -10.17
CA PRO A 117 -14.33 -21.55 -10.78
C PRO A 117 -13.39 -22.28 -11.74
N SER A 118 -13.47 -23.62 -11.76
CA SER A 118 -12.68 -24.49 -12.65
C SER A 118 -12.81 -24.08 -14.12
N HIS A 119 -13.96 -23.52 -14.52
CA HIS A 119 -14.18 -23.03 -15.89
C HIS A 119 -13.31 -21.81 -16.25
N VAL A 120 -12.92 -20.97 -15.28
CA VAL A 120 -11.98 -19.87 -15.51
C VAL A 120 -10.58 -20.42 -15.75
N LEU A 121 -10.17 -21.43 -14.96
CA LEU A 121 -8.92 -22.17 -15.17
C LEU A 121 -8.91 -22.90 -16.53
N GLU A 122 -10.00 -23.56 -16.91
CA GLU A 122 -10.15 -24.22 -18.22
C GLU A 122 -10.17 -23.23 -19.38
N GLN A 123 -10.82 -22.08 -19.22
CA GLN A 123 -10.83 -21.01 -20.21
C GLN A 123 -9.43 -20.40 -20.40
N LEU A 124 -8.64 -20.28 -19.32
CA LEU A 124 -7.23 -19.87 -19.38
C LEU A 124 -6.33 -20.90 -20.07
N VAL A 125 -6.59 -22.20 -19.89
CA VAL A 125 -5.89 -23.28 -20.61
C VAL A 125 -6.24 -23.26 -22.10
N LEU A 126 -7.50 -23.01 -22.45
CA LEU A 126 -7.96 -22.88 -23.83
C LEU A 126 -7.40 -21.64 -24.54
N GLU A 127 -7.33 -20.50 -23.85
CA GLU A 127 -6.74 -19.27 -24.40
C GLU A 127 -5.21 -19.39 -24.56
N GLN A 128 -4.52 -20.10 -23.66
CA GLN A 128 -3.10 -20.42 -23.82
C GLN A 128 -2.84 -21.38 -24.99
N ALA A 129 -3.72 -22.35 -25.22
CA ALA A 129 -3.62 -23.28 -26.35
C ALA A 129 -3.87 -22.62 -27.72
N GLN A 130 -4.55 -21.47 -27.75
CA GLN A 130 -4.87 -20.71 -28.98
C GLN A 130 -3.95 -19.50 -29.21
N ALA A 131 -3.02 -19.20 -28.29
CA ALA A 131 -2.04 -18.15 -28.50
C ALA A 131 -1.02 -18.60 -29.57
N PRO A 132 -0.72 -17.75 -30.58
CA PRO A 132 0.28 -18.09 -31.59
C PRO A 132 1.61 -18.38 -30.90
N SER A 133 2.24 -19.50 -31.26
CA SER A 133 3.56 -19.93 -30.78
C SER A 133 4.62 -18.90 -31.20
N HIS A 134 4.75 -17.83 -30.42
CA HIS A 134 5.91 -16.99 -30.44
C HIS A 134 6.94 -17.60 -29.50
N ASP A 135 8.18 -17.73 -29.95
CA ASP A 135 9.36 -18.11 -29.15
C ASP A 135 9.70 -17.06 -28.07
N GLY A 136 8.69 -16.41 -27.48
CA GLY A 136 8.80 -15.29 -26.56
C GLY A 136 7.70 -15.35 -25.50
N GLY A 137 8.00 -14.80 -24.32
CA GLY A 137 7.04 -14.73 -23.22
C GLY A 137 5.81 -13.89 -23.55
N SER A 138 4.74 -14.10 -22.80
CA SER A 138 3.44 -13.46 -23.00
C SER A 138 2.93 -12.79 -21.74
N MET A 139 1.97 -11.88 -21.94
CA MET A 139 1.31 -11.15 -20.86
C MET A 139 -0.21 -11.20 -21.04
N THR A 140 -0.90 -11.71 -20.03
CA THR A 140 -2.36 -11.71 -19.95
C THR A 140 -2.79 -10.86 -18.76
N TYR A 141 -3.76 -9.97 -18.94
CA TYR A 141 -4.31 -9.17 -17.84
C TYR A 141 -5.71 -9.64 -17.50
N ILE A 142 -5.96 -9.81 -16.21
CA ILE A 142 -7.28 -10.11 -15.67
C ILE A 142 -7.64 -9.00 -14.68
N GLU A 143 -8.69 -8.25 -15.00
CA GLU A 143 -9.27 -7.32 -14.05
C GLU A 143 -10.25 -8.07 -13.16
N HIS A 144 -9.94 -8.16 -11.87
CA HIS A 144 -10.74 -8.91 -10.92
C HIS A 144 -10.69 -8.24 -9.54
N ASP A 145 -11.85 -8.15 -8.89
CA ASP A 145 -11.94 -7.74 -7.49
C ASP A 145 -12.18 -8.98 -6.63
N ILE A 146 -11.42 -9.12 -5.54
CA ILE A 146 -11.59 -10.23 -4.60
C ILE A 146 -12.45 -9.66 -3.46
N SER A 147 -13.76 -9.91 -3.52
CA SER A 147 -14.77 -9.26 -2.68
C SER A 147 -14.81 -9.75 -1.23
N ASP A 148 -14.23 -10.92 -0.92
CA ASP A 148 -14.36 -11.55 0.39
C ASP A 148 -13.01 -11.77 1.08
N ALA A 149 -12.45 -10.71 1.66
CA ALA A 149 -11.35 -10.82 2.61
C ALA A 149 -11.88 -10.74 4.05
N TYR A 150 -12.84 -11.61 4.41
CA TYR A 150 -13.30 -11.70 5.81
C TYR A 150 -12.36 -12.60 6.61
N ASP A 151 -11.15 -12.10 6.84
CA ASP A 151 -10.33 -12.60 7.93
C ASP A 151 -10.73 -11.81 9.19
N PRO A 152 -11.24 -12.43 10.27
CA PRO A 152 -11.65 -11.73 11.49
C PRO A 152 -10.49 -11.00 12.18
N HIS A 153 -9.25 -11.28 11.77
CA HIS A 153 -8.02 -10.64 12.22
C HIS A 153 -7.37 -9.72 11.15
N GLY A 154 -7.96 -9.63 9.95
CA GLY A 154 -7.64 -8.70 8.86
C GLY A 154 -6.63 -9.20 7.81
N PHE A 155 -5.87 -10.26 8.10
CA PHE A 155 -4.97 -10.95 7.16
C PHE A 155 -4.59 -12.32 7.79
N PRO A 156 -4.50 -13.43 7.03
CA PRO A 156 -4.26 -14.75 7.63
C PRO A 156 -3.06 -14.76 8.57
N MET A 157 -3.29 -15.01 9.85
CA MET A 157 -2.30 -15.00 10.93
C MET A 157 -1.96 -16.41 11.38
N SER A 158 -0.75 -16.60 11.90
CA SER A 158 -0.41 -17.89 12.50
C SER A 158 -1.18 -18.07 13.80
N LYS A 159 -1.46 -19.34 14.15
CA LYS A 159 -2.04 -19.68 15.47
C LYS A 159 -1.24 -19.11 16.64
N ALA A 160 0.07 -18.94 16.47
CA ALA A 160 0.93 -18.37 17.49
C ALA A 160 0.56 -16.92 17.83
N LEU A 161 0.23 -16.09 16.83
CA LEU A 161 -0.24 -14.73 17.08
C LEU A 161 -1.74 -14.67 17.37
N GLU A 162 -2.58 -15.54 16.79
CA GLU A 162 -4.02 -15.58 17.07
C GLU A 162 -4.32 -15.97 18.53
N ASP A 163 -3.60 -16.95 19.06
CA ASP A 163 -3.83 -17.50 20.40
C ASP A 163 -2.84 -16.98 21.45
N PHE A 164 -2.00 -16.00 21.10
CA PHE A 164 -1.05 -15.40 22.03
C PHE A 164 -1.79 -14.81 23.26
N PRO A 165 -1.48 -15.24 24.50
CA PRO A 165 -2.14 -14.74 25.68
C PRO A 165 -1.73 -13.30 25.98
N LEU A 166 -2.70 -12.43 26.22
CA LEU A 166 -2.48 -11.04 26.58
C LEU A 166 -2.56 -10.84 28.11
N PRO A 167 -1.86 -9.83 28.67
CA PRO A 167 -1.86 -9.56 30.11
C PRO A 167 -3.23 -9.26 30.72
N ASP A 168 -4.20 -8.83 29.90
CA ASP A 168 -5.57 -8.52 30.30
C ASP A 168 -6.51 -9.75 30.28
N GLY A 169 -5.96 -10.95 30.06
CA GLY A 169 -6.73 -12.19 29.92
C GLY A 169 -7.32 -12.39 28.53
N GLY A 170 -7.11 -11.46 27.60
CA GLY A 170 -7.45 -11.62 26.19
C GLY A 170 -6.46 -12.53 25.45
N LYS A 171 -6.73 -12.74 24.15
CA LYS A 171 -5.81 -13.42 23.25
C LYS A 171 -5.72 -12.70 21.91
N GLY A 172 -4.60 -12.90 21.23
CA GLY A 172 -4.38 -12.39 19.88
C GLY A 172 -3.53 -11.13 19.85
N VAL A 173 -2.31 -11.20 19.29
CA VAL A 173 -1.52 -10.00 19.02
C VAL A 173 -2.11 -9.26 17.83
N ARG A 174 -2.43 -7.97 18.02
CA ARG A 174 -2.90 -7.09 16.94
C ARG A 174 -1.94 -5.92 16.75
N LEU A 175 -1.44 -5.76 15.53
CA LEU A 175 -0.64 -4.60 15.14
C LEU A 175 -1.58 -3.48 14.66
N ASN A 176 -1.65 -2.39 15.42
CA ASN A 176 -2.40 -1.21 15.00
C ASN A 176 -1.78 -0.55 13.75
N ILE A 177 -2.49 0.40 13.15
CA ILE A 177 -2.02 1.06 11.94
C ILE A 177 -0.66 1.73 12.11
N THR A 178 -0.39 2.32 13.29
CA THR A 178 0.90 2.95 13.59
C THR A 178 2.04 1.93 13.57
N ALA A 179 1.88 0.77 14.22
CA ALA A 179 2.89 -0.28 14.20
C ALA A 179 3.15 -0.77 12.77
N ARG A 180 2.10 -1.01 11.99
CA ARG A 180 2.23 -1.42 10.57
C ARG A 180 2.92 -0.36 9.71
N MET A 181 2.65 0.92 9.96
CA MET A 181 3.36 2.02 9.30
C MET A 181 4.80 2.18 9.78
N LEU A 182 5.11 1.81 11.02
CA LEU A 182 6.48 1.79 11.53
C LEU A 182 7.29 0.67 10.90
N ALA A 183 6.71 -0.49 10.63
CA ALA A 183 7.39 -1.64 10.02
C ALA A 183 8.07 -1.33 8.68
N VAL A 184 7.70 -0.24 7.99
CA VAL A 184 8.33 0.16 6.71
C VAL A 184 9.51 1.13 6.88
N GLN A 185 9.80 1.58 8.12
CA GLN A 185 10.92 2.47 8.40
C GLN A 185 12.25 1.72 8.31
N ALA A 186 13.28 2.40 7.79
CA ALA A 186 14.62 1.85 7.63
C ALA A 186 15.65 2.85 8.18
N PRO A 187 15.79 2.94 9.51
CA PRO A 187 16.63 3.96 10.15
C PRO A 187 18.11 3.87 9.73
N TYR A 188 18.60 2.69 9.37
CA TYR A 188 19.97 2.52 8.86
C TYR A 188 20.22 3.22 7.52
N ASN A 189 19.18 3.50 6.73
CA ASN A 189 19.28 4.19 5.44
C ASN A 189 18.98 5.69 5.58
N TRP A 190 18.85 6.21 6.79
CA TRP A 190 18.54 7.63 7.01
C TRP A 190 19.77 8.50 6.76
N GLY A 191 19.74 9.26 5.67
CA GLY A 191 20.73 10.30 5.39
C GLY A 191 20.50 11.57 6.21
N ARG A 192 21.53 12.41 6.35
CA ARG A 192 21.46 13.66 7.13
C ARG A 192 20.36 14.61 6.64
N GLU A 193 20.29 14.83 5.33
CA GLU A 193 19.32 15.77 4.73
C GLU A 193 17.89 15.27 4.84
N ASP A 194 17.65 13.99 4.53
CA ASP A 194 16.34 13.36 4.62
C ASP A 194 15.85 13.34 6.08
N SER A 195 16.74 13.05 7.03
CA SER A 195 16.44 13.08 8.47
C SER A 195 16.07 14.48 8.94
N GLU A 196 16.87 15.50 8.60
CA GLU A 196 16.59 16.88 8.98
C GLU A 196 15.24 17.35 8.41
N MET A 197 14.93 17.00 7.16
CA MET A 197 13.65 17.31 6.55
C MET A 197 12.50 16.54 7.22
N PHE A 198 12.68 15.27 7.54
CA PHE A 198 11.71 14.44 8.25
C PHE A 198 11.39 15.02 9.64
N PHE A 199 12.41 15.29 10.45
CA PHE A 199 12.23 15.85 11.79
C PHE A 199 11.62 17.25 11.75
N ARG A 200 12.03 18.09 10.78
CA ARG A 200 11.41 19.42 10.58
C ARG A 200 9.91 19.32 10.31
N ARG A 201 9.49 18.38 9.46
CA ARG A 201 8.06 18.16 9.16
C ARG A 201 7.27 17.74 10.39
N HIS A 202 7.82 16.84 11.20
CA HIS A 202 7.16 16.38 12.42
C HIS A 202 7.14 17.46 13.50
N PHE A 203 8.22 18.23 13.63
CA PHE A 203 8.30 19.37 14.53
C PHE A 203 7.27 20.45 14.17
N PHE A 204 7.18 20.84 12.89
CA PHE A 204 6.18 21.80 12.44
C PHE A 204 4.74 21.31 12.65
N ARG A 205 4.47 20.02 12.42
CA ARG A 205 3.18 19.40 12.71
C ARG A 205 2.82 19.49 14.19
N ALA A 206 3.74 19.07 15.06
CA ALA A 206 3.52 19.09 16.50
C ALA A 206 3.36 20.52 17.04
N LEU A 207 4.14 21.47 16.51
CA LEU A 207 4.06 22.86 16.95
C LEU A 207 2.75 23.54 16.51
N LEU A 208 2.26 23.26 15.29
CA LEU A 208 0.93 23.71 14.88
C LEU A 208 -0.17 23.11 15.75
N GLN A 209 -0.10 21.80 16.06
CA GLN A 209 -1.05 21.16 16.97
C GLN A 209 -1.03 21.84 18.35
N ARG A 210 0.15 22.20 18.85
CA ARG A 210 0.28 22.95 20.10
C ARG A 210 -0.39 24.33 20.04
N ILE A 211 -0.18 25.09 18.98
CA ILE A 211 -0.84 26.39 18.78
C ILE A 211 -2.36 26.22 18.77
N LEU A 212 -2.88 25.27 17.99
CA LEU A 212 -4.32 25.04 17.88
C LEU A 212 -4.94 24.58 19.20
N HIS A 213 -4.25 23.72 19.95
CA HIS A 213 -4.65 23.30 21.28
C HIS A 213 -4.71 24.49 22.26
N ASP A 214 -3.66 25.31 22.30
CA ASP A 214 -3.61 26.49 23.18
C ASP A 214 -4.67 27.55 22.79
N LYS A 215 -5.10 27.55 21.52
CA LYS A 215 -6.23 28.35 21.01
C LYS A 215 -7.61 27.69 21.17
N GLY A 216 -7.69 26.54 21.83
CA GLY A 216 -8.96 25.91 22.20
C GLY A 216 -9.60 25.01 21.14
N VAL A 217 -8.93 24.73 20.02
CA VAL A 217 -9.51 23.98 18.89
C VAL A 217 -9.93 22.55 19.24
N ASP A 218 -9.26 21.93 20.22
CA ASP A 218 -9.58 20.56 20.64
C ASP A 218 -10.81 20.48 21.57
N LYS A 219 -11.26 21.60 22.15
CA LYS A 219 -12.42 21.64 23.06
C LYS A 219 -13.76 21.60 22.32
N ASP A 220 -13.86 22.21 21.14
CA ASP A 220 -15.11 22.25 20.35
C ASP A 220 -15.38 20.96 19.58
N LYS A 221 -14.35 20.14 19.29
CA LYS A 221 -14.56 18.77 18.78
C LYS A 221 -15.35 17.90 19.75
N ARG A 222 -15.18 18.10 21.06
CA ARG A 222 -15.96 17.40 22.09
C ARG A 222 -17.39 17.92 22.17
N ALA A 223 -17.67 19.17 21.79
CA ALA A 223 -19.04 19.69 21.72
C ALA A 223 -19.79 19.20 20.47
N ALA A 224 -19.12 19.15 19.31
CA ALA A 224 -19.72 18.70 18.04
C ALA A 224 -19.92 17.18 17.92
N SER A 225 -19.21 16.38 18.73
CA SER A 225 -19.33 14.90 18.72
C SER A 225 -20.42 14.34 19.63
N VAL A 226 -21.09 15.18 20.43
CA VAL A 226 -22.21 14.75 21.31
C VAL A 226 -23.52 14.58 20.51
N ASP A 227 -23.65 15.21 19.34
CA ASP A 227 -24.89 15.20 18.56
C ASP A 227 -24.93 14.17 17.40
N ASP A 228 -23.83 13.45 17.12
CA ASP A 228 -23.76 12.56 15.94
C ASP A 228 -23.58 11.08 16.34
N ASN A 229 -24.69 10.49 16.77
CA ASN A 229 -24.76 9.09 17.19
C ASN A 229 -24.96 8.10 16.01
N ASN A 230 -24.47 8.42 14.80
CA ASN A 230 -24.55 7.46 13.70
C ASN A 230 -23.49 7.66 12.59
N SER A 231 -22.22 7.33 12.86
CA SER A 231 -21.33 6.88 11.78
C SER A 231 -20.49 5.68 12.19
N VAL A 232 -20.75 4.57 11.50
CA VAL A 232 -20.05 3.30 11.66
C VAL A 232 -18.65 3.45 11.06
N SER A 233 -17.66 3.66 11.93
CA SER A 233 -16.25 3.41 11.65
C SER A 233 -15.56 2.98 12.94
N LYS A 234 -15.96 1.80 13.43
CA LYS A 234 -15.28 1.11 14.53
C LYS A 234 -13.90 0.63 14.05
N SER A 235 -12.91 1.50 14.15
CA SER A 235 -11.52 1.04 14.30
C SER A 235 -11.25 0.88 15.79
N SER A 236 -11.17 -0.38 16.21
CA SER A 236 -10.67 -0.89 17.50
C SER A 236 -10.49 0.15 18.62
N ALA A 237 -11.48 0.24 19.51
CA ALA A 237 -11.37 0.91 20.78
C ALA A 237 -10.23 0.27 21.61
N SER A 238 -9.20 1.05 21.90
CA SER A 238 -8.21 0.74 22.93
C SER A 238 -8.14 1.96 23.86
N ALA A 239 -8.25 1.73 25.16
CA ALA A 239 -8.36 2.72 26.22
C ALA A 239 -7.36 3.89 26.08
N LYS A 240 -7.80 5.01 25.51
CA LYS A 240 -7.07 6.29 25.48
C LYS A 240 -7.92 7.49 25.04
N ASP A 241 -9.24 7.44 25.24
CA ASP A 241 -10.19 8.49 24.81
C ASP A 241 -10.10 9.82 25.58
N ASP A 242 -9.08 10.01 26.41
CA ASP A 242 -8.90 11.27 27.15
C ASP A 242 -8.07 12.33 26.39
N VAL A 243 -7.43 11.95 25.27
CA VAL A 243 -6.73 12.90 24.39
C VAL A 243 -7.57 13.05 23.12
N GLY A 244 -8.29 14.17 22.98
CA GLY A 244 -9.14 14.44 21.82
C GLY A 244 -8.43 14.19 20.49
N SER A 245 -9.15 13.62 19.51
CA SER A 245 -8.59 13.25 18.20
C SER A 245 -7.96 14.47 17.51
N PRO A 246 -6.62 14.51 17.36
CA PRO A 246 -5.93 15.70 16.88
C PRO A 246 -6.34 16.05 15.45
N LEU A 247 -6.38 17.33 15.12
CA LEU A 247 -6.74 17.81 13.78
C LEU A 247 -5.70 17.37 12.72
N ILE A 248 -6.15 16.73 11.64
CA ILE A 248 -5.29 16.12 10.62
C ILE A 248 -5.18 17.01 9.38
N VAL A 249 -4.05 17.70 9.21
CA VAL A 249 -3.76 18.56 8.04
C VAL A 249 -3.60 17.78 6.73
N GLY A 250 -3.24 16.49 6.78
CA GLY A 250 -2.90 15.67 5.60
C GLY A 250 -1.66 16.17 4.83
N SER A 251 -1.60 15.93 3.53
CA SER A 251 -0.49 16.34 2.65
C SER A 251 -0.51 17.83 2.33
N LEU A 252 0.68 18.45 2.30
CA LEU A 252 0.92 19.85 1.90
C LEU A 252 1.98 19.92 0.79
N ARG A 253 2.05 21.06 0.10
CA ARG A 253 3.06 21.33 -0.94
C ARG A 253 4.46 21.43 -0.30
N LYS A 254 5.51 21.10 -1.07
CA LYS A 254 6.90 21.19 -0.58
C LYS A 254 7.28 22.59 -0.09
N SER A 255 6.76 23.63 -0.75
CA SER A 255 6.96 25.03 -0.36
C SER A 255 6.43 25.35 1.03
N SER A 256 5.46 24.59 1.56
CA SER A 256 4.97 24.75 2.92
C SER A 256 5.98 24.31 3.98
N PHE A 257 7.11 23.69 3.62
CA PHE A 257 8.08 23.19 4.60
C PHE A 257 9.40 23.98 4.60
N THR A 258 9.44 25.15 3.96
CA THR A 258 10.63 26.01 3.91
C THR A 258 10.88 26.72 5.24
N SER A 259 9.82 27.14 5.93
CA SER A 259 9.85 27.74 7.28
C SER A 259 8.60 27.34 8.06
N PHE A 260 8.61 27.49 9.39
CA PHE A 260 7.43 27.18 10.20
C PHE A 260 6.25 28.08 9.82
N LYS A 261 6.50 29.35 9.56
CA LYS A 261 5.50 30.29 9.02
C LYS A 261 4.84 29.81 7.72
N ALA A 262 5.64 29.37 6.74
CA ALA A 262 5.09 28.84 5.49
C ALA A 262 4.24 27.57 5.73
N TYR A 263 4.64 26.77 6.72
CA TYR A 263 3.89 25.58 7.13
C TYR A 263 2.55 25.94 7.74
N VAL A 264 2.53 26.83 8.73
CA VAL A 264 1.30 27.27 9.41
C VAL A 264 0.32 27.89 8.42
N ARG A 265 0.77 28.82 7.57
CA ARG A 265 -0.11 29.47 6.58
C ARG A 265 -0.68 28.46 5.57
N GLY A 266 0.15 27.54 5.08
CA GLY A 266 -0.31 26.48 4.16
C GLY A 266 -1.25 25.48 4.82
N ALA A 267 -1.02 25.14 6.09
CA ALA A 267 -1.87 24.24 6.86
C ALA A 267 -3.22 24.89 7.17
N LEU A 268 -3.23 26.11 7.73
CA LEU A 268 -4.46 26.83 8.07
C LEU A 268 -5.33 27.08 6.84
N ALA A 269 -4.76 27.51 5.72
CA ALA A 269 -5.53 27.70 4.48
C ALA A 269 -6.24 26.41 4.03
N LYS A 270 -5.59 25.26 4.18
CA LYS A 270 -6.19 23.96 3.88
C LYS A 270 -7.28 23.58 4.87
N LEU A 271 -7.04 23.78 6.16
CA LEU A 271 -7.98 23.44 7.22
C LEU A 271 -9.21 24.34 7.22
N SER A 272 -9.06 25.63 6.89
CA SER A 272 -10.17 26.57 6.69
C SER A 272 -11.09 26.20 5.53
N SER A 273 -10.62 25.35 4.60
CA SER A 273 -11.43 24.84 3.50
C SER A 273 -12.25 23.60 3.88
N ASP A 274 -12.16 23.13 5.14
CA ASP A 274 -12.92 21.99 5.62
C ASP A 274 -14.42 22.35 5.74
N PRO A 275 -15.34 21.54 5.18
CA PRO A 275 -16.77 21.87 5.19
C PRO A 275 -17.39 21.92 6.60
N ILE A 276 -16.82 21.22 7.57
CA ILE A 276 -17.39 21.05 8.91
C ILE A 276 -16.72 22.03 9.88
N HIS A 277 -15.40 22.07 9.90
CA HIS A 277 -14.63 22.84 10.89
C HIS A 277 -14.02 24.13 10.33
N GLY A 278 -14.14 24.41 9.03
CA GLY A 278 -13.43 25.49 8.36
C GLY A 278 -13.74 26.90 8.88
N ALA A 279 -14.99 27.18 9.24
CA ALA A 279 -15.40 28.49 9.76
C ALA A 279 -14.71 28.82 11.09
N PHE A 280 -14.80 27.91 12.06
CA PHE A 280 -14.14 28.05 13.36
C PHE A 280 -12.61 28.12 13.23
N ILE A 281 -12.03 27.27 12.37
CA ILE A 281 -10.57 27.32 12.12
C ILE A 281 -10.17 28.67 11.51
N SER A 282 -11.02 29.29 10.70
CA SER A 282 -10.75 30.61 10.11
C SER A 282 -10.80 31.72 11.16
N GLU A 283 -11.70 31.64 12.12
CA GLU A 283 -11.74 32.54 13.28
C GLU A 283 -10.47 32.40 14.11
N VAL A 284 -10.11 31.18 14.51
CA VAL A 284 -8.86 30.91 15.26
C VAL A 284 -7.62 31.34 14.46
N ALA A 285 -7.60 31.09 13.15
CA ALA A 285 -6.49 31.47 12.28
C ALA A 285 -6.25 32.98 12.23
N SER A 286 -7.29 33.80 12.43
CA SER A 286 -7.17 35.25 12.48
C SER A 286 -6.31 35.74 13.65
N GLU A 287 -6.30 34.99 14.76
CA GLU A 287 -5.48 35.29 15.94
C GLU A 287 -4.04 34.77 15.85
N ILE A 288 -3.72 33.97 14.83
CA ILE A 288 -2.38 33.40 14.62
C ILE A 288 -1.59 34.33 13.70
N THR A 289 -1.06 35.42 14.29
CA THR A 289 -0.21 36.38 13.60
C THR A 289 1.20 35.82 13.33
N ASP A 290 1.98 36.50 12.49
CA ASP A 290 3.37 36.08 12.21
C ASP A 290 4.25 36.15 13.46
N GLU A 291 3.97 37.08 14.38
CA GLU A 291 4.64 37.25 15.66
C GLU A 291 4.32 36.07 16.59
N VAL A 292 3.06 35.66 16.69
CA VAL A 292 2.64 34.48 17.45
C VAL A 292 3.35 33.23 16.91
N ILE A 293 3.40 33.05 15.59
CA ILE A 293 4.10 31.92 14.96
C ILE A 293 5.59 31.92 15.37
N ALA A 294 6.26 33.06 15.28
CA ALA A 294 7.67 33.20 15.63
C ALA A 294 7.93 32.95 17.13
N GLU A 295 7.04 33.42 18.00
CA GLU A 295 7.12 33.20 19.43
C GLU A 295 7.07 31.70 19.77
N TYR A 296 6.11 30.97 19.20
CA TYR A 296 6.01 29.52 19.39
C TYR A 296 7.23 28.78 18.83
N GLU A 297 7.72 29.17 17.65
CA GLU A 297 8.93 28.59 17.07
C GLU A 297 10.14 28.76 17.99
N CYS A 298 10.34 29.97 18.53
CA CYS A 298 11.41 30.27 19.47
C CYS A 298 11.27 29.49 20.78
N ARG A 299 10.08 29.54 21.39
CA ARG A 299 9.77 28.90 22.68
C ARG A 299 10.00 27.39 22.65
N TYR A 300 9.61 26.72 21.56
CA TYR A 300 9.68 25.27 21.44
C TYR A 300 10.88 24.76 20.62
N ALA A 301 11.76 25.64 20.13
CA ALA A 301 12.96 25.23 19.40
C ALA A 301 13.79 24.14 20.11
N PRO A 302 14.00 24.18 21.44
CA PRO A 302 14.74 23.12 22.15
C PRO A 302 14.03 21.75 22.10
N ALA A 303 12.69 21.74 22.04
CA ALA A 303 11.90 20.51 22.02
C ALA A 303 12.05 19.72 20.72
N LYS A 304 12.52 20.36 19.64
CA LYS A 304 12.82 19.67 18.37
C LYS A 304 13.76 18.49 18.58
N LYS A 305 14.79 18.64 19.43
CA LYS A 305 15.74 17.57 19.74
C LYS A 305 15.06 16.38 20.41
N ASN A 306 14.21 16.64 21.39
CA ASN A 306 13.47 15.58 22.12
C ASN A 306 12.53 14.84 21.18
N LEU A 307 11.83 15.58 20.31
CA LEU A 307 10.96 14.99 19.29
C LEU A 307 11.76 14.11 18.33
N SER A 308 12.92 14.56 17.85
CA SER A 308 13.81 13.76 17.00
C SER A 308 14.21 12.46 17.69
N ILE A 309 14.58 12.49 18.98
CA ILE A 309 14.96 11.30 19.75
C ILE A 309 13.80 10.30 19.81
N ILE A 310 12.59 10.75 20.16
CA ILE A 310 11.42 9.88 20.23
C ILE A 310 11.11 9.23 18.88
N TRP A 311 11.13 10.02 17.80
CA TRP A 311 10.90 9.47 16.46
C TRP A 311 11.97 8.46 16.03
N THR A 312 13.23 8.70 16.38
CA THR A 312 14.31 7.74 16.13
C THR A 312 14.12 6.45 16.93
N LEU A 313 13.74 6.54 18.21
CA LEU A 313 13.45 5.36 19.04
C LEU A 313 12.26 4.56 18.48
N MET A 314 11.20 5.24 18.05
CA MET A 314 10.08 4.60 17.36
C MET A 314 10.53 3.92 16.06
N ALA A 315 11.36 4.58 15.25
CA ALA A 315 11.87 3.99 14.03
C ALA A 315 12.80 2.79 14.28
N PHE A 316 13.51 2.76 15.41
CA PHE A 316 14.31 1.59 15.80
C PHE A 316 13.44 0.35 16.07
N SER A 317 12.23 0.54 16.62
CA SER A 317 11.27 -0.56 16.80
C SER A 317 10.72 -1.14 15.50
N ALA A 318 10.93 -0.48 14.36
CA ALA A 318 10.45 -0.93 13.05
C ALA A 318 10.90 -2.35 12.70
N GLY A 319 12.17 -2.67 12.94
CA GLY A 319 12.72 -3.99 12.64
C GLY A 319 12.07 -5.11 13.46
N VAL A 320 11.64 -4.81 14.70
CA VAL A 320 10.89 -5.78 15.52
C VAL A 320 9.52 -6.03 14.91
N VAL A 321 8.81 -4.97 14.49
CA VAL A 321 7.48 -5.13 13.88
C VAL A 321 7.57 -5.83 12.52
N GLU A 322 8.56 -5.49 11.68
CA GLU A 322 8.82 -6.18 10.41
C GLU A 322 9.11 -7.66 10.64
N SER A 323 9.94 -7.99 11.64
CA SER A 323 10.27 -9.38 12.01
C SER A 323 9.04 -10.15 12.48
N ILE A 324 8.19 -9.53 13.32
CA ILE A 324 6.92 -10.15 13.75
C ILE A 324 6.06 -10.48 12.54
N ILE A 325 5.89 -9.52 11.60
CA ILE A 325 5.09 -9.73 10.39
C ILE A 325 5.69 -10.85 9.53
N ALA A 326 6.99 -10.83 9.28
CA ALA A 326 7.65 -11.81 8.42
C ALA A 326 7.56 -13.23 9.00
N VAL A 327 7.88 -13.39 10.29
CA VAL A 327 7.82 -14.68 10.99
C VAL A 327 6.39 -15.20 11.08
N ASP A 328 5.41 -14.34 11.38
CA ASP A 328 4.01 -14.74 11.47
C ASP A 328 3.47 -15.26 10.13
N ARG A 329 3.82 -14.60 9.01
CA ARG A 329 3.42 -15.06 7.66
C ARG A 329 4.06 -16.40 7.31
N TRP A 330 5.32 -16.58 7.66
CA TRP A 330 6.00 -17.86 7.46
C TRP A 330 5.40 -18.98 8.31
N LEU A 331 5.12 -18.71 9.60
CA LEU A 331 4.45 -19.66 10.49
C LEU A 331 3.05 -20.03 10.00
N PHE A 332 2.27 -19.05 9.54
CA PHE A 332 0.95 -19.30 8.95
C PHE A 332 1.06 -20.28 7.77
N LEU A 333 2.01 -20.07 6.85
CA LEU A 333 2.21 -20.98 5.71
C LEU A 333 2.62 -22.38 6.15
N LYS A 334 3.51 -22.49 7.14
CA LYS A 334 3.93 -23.78 7.71
C LYS A 334 2.79 -24.55 8.39
N GLN A 335 1.72 -23.86 8.80
CA GLN A 335 0.54 -24.45 9.41
C GLN A 335 -0.48 -24.96 8.38
N GLN A 336 -0.31 -24.66 7.09
CA GLN A 336 -1.26 -25.11 6.06
C GLN A 336 -0.93 -26.53 5.61
N ASP A 337 -1.92 -27.43 5.65
CA ASP A 337 -1.74 -28.84 5.26
C ASP A 337 -1.29 -29.01 3.80
N CYS A 338 -1.64 -28.08 2.93
CA CYS A 338 -1.28 -28.11 1.52
C CYS A 338 0.16 -27.64 1.25
N VAL A 339 0.87 -27.06 2.22
CA VAL A 339 2.23 -26.53 2.05
C VAL A 339 3.25 -27.62 2.36
N GLN A 340 4.16 -27.86 1.42
CA GLN A 340 5.31 -28.76 1.58
C GLN A 340 6.46 -28.04 2.28
N ASP A 341 6.92 -26.95 1.67
CA ASP A 341 8.04 -26.16 2.14
C ASP A 341 7.65 -24.69 2.25
N ALA A 342 8.21 -23.99 3.23
CA ALA A 342 8.10 -22.55 3.33
C ALA A 342 9.33 -21.95 4.02
N TRP A 343 9.81 -20.82 3.52
CA TRP A 343 10.98 -20.12 4.05
C TRP A 343 10.89 -18.61 3.81
N ILE A 344 11.79 -17.87 4.46
CA ILE A 344 11.99 -16.43 4.24
C ILE A 344 13.40 -16.25 3.71
N GLN A 345 13.56 -15.41 2.69
CA GLN A 345 14.88 -15.05 2.17
C GLN A 345 14.98 -13.57 1.79
N PRO A 346 16.15 -12.94 1.99
CA PRO A 346 16.42 -11.62 1.46
C PRO A 346 16.59 -11.69 -0.07
N LEU A 347 15.82 -10.90 -0.81
CA LEU A 347 15.92 -10.76 -2.26
C LEU A 347 16.67 -9.50 -2.69
N PHE A 348 16.67 -8.47 -1.85
CA PHE A 348 17.22 -7.16 -2.20
C PHE A 348 18.37 -6.81 -1.27
N ASP A 349 19.38 -6.17 -1.84
CA ASP A 349 20.32 -5.36 -1.07
C ASP A 349 19.55 -4.34 -0.21
N TYR A 350 19.76 -4.41 1.11
CA TYR A 350 19.06 -3.60 2.11
C TYR A 350 19.34 -2.10 1.91
N GLU A 351 20.53 -1.72 1.45
CA GLU A 351 20.87 -0.31 1.20
C GLU A 351 19.99 0.29 0.10
N GLN A 352 19.64 -0.51 -0.90
CA GLN A 352 18.82 -0.09 -2.04
C GLN A 352 17.33 -0.26 -1.80
N SER A 353 16.93 -1.39 -1.20
CA SER A 353 15.55 -1.64 -0.80
C SER A 353 15.48 -2.34 0.56
N PRO A 354 15.26 -1.59 1.65
CA PRO A 354 15.21 -2.14 3.00
C PRO A 354 14.12 -3.19 3.23
N ARG A 355 13.02 -3.14 2.47
CA ARG A 355 11.98 -4.19 2.52
C ARG A 355 12.40 -5.33 1.62
N ASN A 356 13.40 -6.07 2.06
CA ASN A 356 14.10 -7.04 1.23
C ASN A 356 13.65 -8.49 1.45
N LEU A 357 12.80 -8.76 2.44
CA LEU A 357 12.37 -10.12 2.74
C LEU A 357 11.26 -10.59 1.79
N CYS A 358 11.42 -11.80 1.28
CA CYS A 358 10.40 -12.53 0.53
C CYS A 358 10.03 -13.79 1.30
N VAL A 359 8.72 -13.98 1.50
CA VAL A 359 8.16 -15.20 2.09
C VAL A 359 7.73 -16.11 0.93
N VAL A 360 8.21 -17.34 0.94
CA VAL A 360 7.99 -18.31 -0.14
C VAL A 360 7.38 -19.56 0.45
N ALA A 361 6.40 -20.14 -0.26
CA ALA A 361 5.86 -21.46 0.04
C ALA A 361 5.71 -22.29 -1.24
N VAL A 362 5.92 -23.59 -1.12
CA VAL A 362 5.73 -24.58 -2.17
C VAL A 362 4.63 -25.52 -1.72
N LYS A 363 3.62 -25.71 -2.56
CA LYS A 363 2.51 -26.63 -2.30
C LYS A 363 2.98 -28.09 -2.45
N LYS A 364 2.42 -29.01 -1.67
CA LYS A 364 2.62 -30.46 -1.84
C LYS A 364 2.15 -30.88 -3.24
N GLU A 365 2.92 -31.75 -3.87
CA GLU A 365 2.47 -32.49 -5.06
C GLU A 365 1.26 -33.36 -4.64
N HIS A 366 0.20 -33.35 -5.43
CA HIS A 366 -0.91 -34.27 -5.19
C HIS A 366 -0.40 -35.69 -5.46
N GLU A 367 -0.33 -36.54 -4.44
CA GLU A 367 -0.28 -37.98 -4.66
C GLU A 367 -1.60 -38.35 -5.32
N ASP A 368 -1.59 -38.50 -6.65
CA ASP A 368 -2.70 -39.08 -7.37
C ASP A 368 -2.92 -40.47 -6.77
N GLY A 369 -3.97 -40.58 -5.95
CA GLY A 369 -4.44 -41.83 -5.40
C GLY A 369 -4.51 -42.83 -6.54
N THR A 370 -3.75 -43.91 -6.38
CA THR A 370 -3.56 -44.98 -7.36
C THR A 370 -4.87 -45.25 -8.09
N LYS A 371 -4.97 -44.84 -9.36
CA LYS A 371 -5.97 -45.38 -10.28
C LYS A 371 -5.65 -46.86 -10.47
N LYS A 372 -6.15 -47.69 -9.55
CA LYS A 372 -6.24 -49.14 -9.71
C LYS A 372 -7.42 -49.50 -10.58
#